data_AF-A0A285DNJ5-F1
#
_entry.id   AF-A0A285DNJ5-F1
#
_cell.length_a   1.000
_cell.length_b   1.000
_cell.length_c   1.000
_cell.angle_alpha   90.00
_cell.angle_beta   90.00
_cell.angle_gamma   90.00
#
_symmetry.space_group_name_H-M   'P 1'
#
loop_
_entity.id
_entity.type
_entity.pdbx_description
1 polymer ?
#
loop_
_entity_poly.entity_id
_entity_poly.type
_entity_poly.pdbx_seq_one_letter_code
_entity_poly.pdbx_strand_id
1 'polypeptide(L)'
;MTSDDKQQNLRLLEATAGMTANQRLVVMLYALHPTDRSGAVLETAAQLAQLVGMAPPVFSRTRKQVIALGWLEETEKIGHIKYYRITPGRLGERVVVPLRRAT
;
A
#
# COMPACT_ATOMS: atom_id res chain seq x y z
N MET A 1 9.31 10.87 12.12
CA MET A 1 9.58 10.88 10.68
C MET A 1 11.01 11.32 10.47
N THR A 2 11.87 10.38 10.09
CA THR A 2 13.30 10.61 9.82
C THR A 2 13.48 11.35 8.49
N SER A 3 14.72 11.77 8.18
CA SER A 3 15.02 12.34 6.86
C SER A 3 14.79 11.31 5.74
N ASP A 4 15.06 10.04 6.02
CA ASP A 4 14.90 8.93 5.07
C ASP A 4 13.42 8.69 4.76
N ASP A 5 12.54 8.73 5.78
CA ASP A 5 11.09 8.62 5.60
C ASP A 5 10.56 9.72 4.68
N LYS A 6 11.04 10.96 4.87
CA LYS A 6 10.62 12.11 4.02
C LYS A 6 11.04 11.90 2.56
N GLN A 7 12.26 11.41 2.34
CA GLN A 7 12.76 11.17 0.99
C GLN A 7 12.03 9.99 0.32
N GLN A 8 11.71 8.93 1.08
CA GLN A 8 10.91 7.81 0.58
C GLN A 8 9.49 8.26 0.20
N ASN A 9 8.86 9.09 1.01
CA ASN A 9 7.53 9.65 0.72
C ASN A 9 7.55 10.55 -0.52
N LEU A 10 8.60 11.35 -0.70
CA LEU A 10 8.78 12.14 -1.92
C LEU A 10 8.91 11.26 -3.16
N ARG A 11 9.75 10.21 -3.12
CA ARG A 11 9.89 9.25 -4.23
C ARG A 11 8.57 8.55 -4.56
N LEU A 12 7.79 8.20 -3.54
CA LEU A 12 6.46 7.63 -3.73
C LEU A 12 5.50 8.62 -4.40
N LEU A 13 5.56 9.90 -3.99
CA LEU A 13 4.76 10.96 -4.60
C LEU A 13 5.12 11.16 -6.08
N GLU A 14 6.41 11.12 -6.42
CA GLU A 14 6.93 11.22 -7.78
C GLU A 14 6.53 10.01 -8.63
N ALA A 15 6.70 8.79 -8.09
CA ALA A 15 6.36 7.55 -8.79
C ALA A 15 4.86 7.42 -9.12
N THR A 16 4.00 8.17 -8.42
CA THR A 16 2.55 8.18 -8.62
C THR A 16 2.06 9.43 -9.39
N ALA A 17 2.94 10.21 -10.01
CA ALA A 17 2.58 11.47 -10.68
C ALA A 17 1.52 11.32 -11.79
N GLY A 18 1.48 10.18 -12.49
CA GLY A 18 0.49 9.89 -13.54
C GLY A 18 -0.88 9.43 -13.05
N MET A 19 -1.08 9.32 -11.74
CA MET A 19 -2.34 8.88 -11.14
C MET A 19 -3.28 10.03 -10.80
N THR A 20 -4.57 9.74 -10.72
CA THR A 20 -5.56 10.68 -10.16
C THR A 20 -5.30 10.93 -8.67
N ALA A 21 -5.77 12.07 -8.14
CA ALA A 21 -5.59 12.42 -6.72
C ALA A 21 -6.06 11.32 -5.76
N ASN A 22 -7.23 10.72 -6.03
CA ASN A 22 -7.76 9.63 -5.18
C ASN A 22 -6.90 8.37 -5.24
N GLN A 23 -6.37 8.02 -6.41
CA GLN A 23 -5.47 6.87 -6.55
C GLN A 23 -4.17 7.11 -5.77
N ARG A 24 -3.59 8.31 -5.87
CA ARG A 24 -2.39 8.71 -5.11
C ARG A 24 -2.65 8.66 -3.61
N LEU A 25 -3.80 9.14 -3.16
CA LEU A 25 -4.20 9.10 -1.76
C LEU A 25 -4.34 7.67 -1.24
N VAL A 26 -4.92 6.77 -2.03
CA VAL A 26 -5.02 5.34 -1.67
C VAL A 26 -3.64 4.68 -1.64
N VAL A 27 -2.75 4.95 -2.60
CA VAL A 27 -1.38 4.41 -2.58
C VAL A 27 -0.62 4.91 -1.35
N MET A 28 -0.67 6.21 -1.08
CA MET A 28 -0.03 6.82 0.10
C MET A 28 -0.57 6.23 1.40
N LEU A 29 -1.89 6.05 1.50
CA LEU A 29 -2.51 5.40 2.65
C LEU A 29 -1.88 4.02 2.91
N TYR A 30 -1.85 3.14 1.90
CA TYR A 30 -1.31 1.79 2.08
C TYR A 30 0.20 1.77 2.32
N ALA A 31 0.96 2.73 1.81
CA ALA A 31 2.39 2.82 2.03
C ALA A 31 2.78 3.34 3.42
N LEU A 32 1.90 4.14 4.05
CA LEU A 32 2.16 4.79 5.33
C LEU A 32 1.45 4.12 6.52
N HIS A 33 0.49 3.25 6.25
CA HIS A 33 -0.26 2.57 7.29
C HIS A 33 0.60 1.47 7.95
N PRO A 34 0.49 1.26 9.27
CA PRO A 34 1.03 0.08 9.92
C PRO A 34 0.57 -1.21 9.23
N THR A 35 1.51 -2.13 9.04
CA THR A 35 1.29 -3.43 8.42
C THR A 35 1.62 -4.57 9.38
N ASP A 36 1.08 -5.75 9.10
CA ASP A 36 1.49 -6.98 9.76
C ASP A 36 2.83 -7.52 9.22
N ARG A 37 3.18 -8.76 9.58
CA ARG A 37 4.41 -9.42 9.10
C ARG A 37 4.41 -9.74 7.60
N SER A 38 3.23 -9.82 6.98
CA SER A 38 3.08 -10.04 5.54
C SER A 38 3.08 -8.74 4.72
N GLY A 39 3.08 -7.58 5.39
CA GLY A 39 2.94 -6.27 4.77
C GLY A 39 1.50 -5.87 4.50
N ALA A 40 0.52 -6.65 4.96
CA ALA A 40 -0.90 -6.37 4.83
C ALA A 40 -1.36 -5.28 5.81
N VAL A 41 -2.19 -4.37 5.31
CA VAL A 41 -2.90 -3.40 6.16
C VAL A 41 -4.15 -4.07 6.71
N LEU A 42 -4.14 -4.37 8.02
CA LEU A 42 -5.22 -5.08 8.72
C LEU A 42 -6.39 -4.18 9.12
N GLU A 43 -6.87 -3.36 8.17
CA GLU A 43 -8.03 -2.48 8.34
C GLU A 43 -9.10 -2.78 7.31
N THR A 44 -10.37 -2.63 7.68
CA THR A 44 -11.47 -2.82 6.74
C THR A 44 -11.51 -1.70 5.71
N ALA A 45 -12.11 -1.99 4.55
CA ALA A 45 -12.32 -0.97 3.52
C ALA A 45 -13.13 0.24 4.04
N ALA A 46 -14.03 0.03 4.99
CA ALA A 46 -14.85 1.09 5.58
C ALA A 46 -14.02 2.03 6.47
N GLN A 47 -13.16 1.47 7.33
CA GLN A 47 -12.25 2.24 8.18
C GLN A 47 -11.25 3.04 7.34
N LEU A 48 -10.65 2.39 6.33
CA LEU A 48 -9.73 3.06 5.42
C LEU A 48 -10.41 4.17 4.62
N ALA A 49 -11.63 3.95 4.13
CA ALA A 49 -12.40 4.97 3.44
C ALA A 49 -12.69 6.18 4.34
N GLN A 50 -13.09 5.93 5.59
CA GLN A 50 -13.33 6.98 6.58
C GLN A 50 -12.05 7.79 6.85
N LEU A 51 -10.91 7.11 7.02
CA LEU A 51 -9.62 7.75 7.28
C LEU A 51 -9.21 8.74 6.18
N VAL A 52 -9.49 8.42 4.91
CA VAL A 52 -9.18 9.30 3.77
C VAL A 52 -10.34 10.21 3.35
N GLY A 53 -11.42 10.27 4.14
CA GLY A 53 -12.58 11.12 3.85
C GLY A 53 -13.36 10.72 2.59
N MET A 54 -13.34 9.44 2.21
CA MET A 54 -14.04 8.92 1.04
C MET A 54 -15.29 8.13 1.43
N ALA A 55 -16.31 8.16 0.57
CA ALA A 55 -17.41 7.21 0.66
C ALA A 55 -16.89 5.78 0.39
N PRO A 56 -17.35 4.73 1.13
CA PRO A 56 -16.85 3.36 0.95
C PRO A 56 -16.92 2.80 -0.48
N PRO A 57 -17.96 3.09 -1.30
CA PRO A 57 -18.00 2.67 -2.70
C PRO A 57 -16.92 3.34 -3.57
N VAL A 58 -16.62 4.62 -3.30
CA VAL A 58 -15.57 5.37 -4.00
C VAL A 58 -14.21 4.77 -3.67
N PHE A 59 -13.91 4.59 -2.39
CA PHE A 59 -12.68 3.96 -1.94
C PHE A 59 -12.49 2.56 -2.55
N SER A 60 -13.54 1.73 -2.53
CA SER A 60 -13.50 0.37 -3.09
C SER A 60 -13.21 0.37 -4.59
N ARG A 61 -13.81 1.31 -5.35
CA ARG A 61 -13.55 1.47 -6.78
C ARG A 61 -12.12 1.95 -7.05
N THR A 62 -11.66 2.96 -6.32
CA THR A 62 -10.30 3.49 -6.44
C THR A 62 -9.26 2.44 -6.10
N ARG A 63 -9.47 1.65 -5.03
CA ARG A 63 -8.58 0.54 -4.68
C ARG A 63 -8.48 -0.49 -5.82
N LYS A 64 -9.60 -0.86 -6.45
CA LYS A 64 -9.57 -1.76 -7.63
C LYS A 64 -8.77 -1.17 -8.78
N GLN A 65 -8.87 0.13 -9.03
CA GLN A 65 -8.05 0.79 -10.06
C GLN A 65 -6.56 0.76 -9.71
N VAL A 66 -6.20 1.02 -8.46
CA VAL A 66 -4.80 0.96 -8.00
C VAL A 66 -4.25 -0.47 -8.07
N ILE A 67 -5.06 -1.49 -7.79
CA ILE A 67 -4.73 -2.91 -8.02
C ILE A 67 -4.49 -3.16 -9.51
N ALA A 68 -5.35 -2.67 -10.40
CA ALA A 68 -5.18 -2.82 -11.85
C ALA A 68 -3.91 -2.12 -12.38
N LEU A 69 -3.44 -1.07 -11.70
CA LEU A 69 -2.15 -0.42 -11.98
C LEU A 69 -0.96 -1.17 -11.37
N GLY A 70 -1.19 -2.29 -10.69
CA GLY A 70 -0.16 -3.13 -10.08
C GLY A 70 0.54 -2.51 -8.88
N TRP A 71 -0.16 -1.64 -8.13
CA TRP A 71 0.37 -0.98 -6.93
C TRP A 71 -0.07 -1.65 -5.63
N LEU A 72 -1.21 -2.33 -5.67
CA LEU A 72 -1.73 -3.11 -4.56
C LEU A 72 -2.01 -4.52 -5.02
N GLU A 73 -1.84 -5.46 -4.10
CA GLU A 73 -2.26 -6.85 -4.26
C GLU A 73 -3.07 -7.32 -3.05
N GLU A 74 -3.99 -8.24 -3.30
CA GLU A 74 -4.72 -8.95 -2.24
C GLU A 74 -3.78 -9.97 -1.61
N THR A 75 -3.69 -10.00 -0.28
CA THR A 75 -2.80 -10.92 0.45
C THR A 75 -3.57 -12.13 0.95
N GLU A 76 -4.36 -11.89 1.99
CA GLU A 76 -5.05 -12.89 2.77
C GLU A 76 -6.50 -12.48 3.00
N LYS A 77 -7.30 -13.49 3.33
CA LYS A 77 -8.71 -13.34 3.62
C LYS A 77 -8.97 -13.96 4.99
N ILE A 78 -9.36 -13.13 5.96
CA ILE A 78 -9.78 -13.60 7.29
C ILE A 78 -11.30 -13.45 7.37
N GLY A 79 -12.00 -14.57 7.47
CA GLY A 79 -13.45 -14.61 7.37
C GLY A 79 -13.94 -14.07 6.00
N HIS A 80 -14.76 -13.02 6.01
CA HIS A 80 -15.24 -12.36 4.80
C HIS A 80 -14.44 -11.11 4.38
N ILE A 81 -13.42 -10.74 5.16
CA ILE A 81 -12.63 -9.53 4.94
C ILE A 81 -11.38 -9.89 4.14
N LYS A 82 -11.15 -9.13 3.06
CA LYS A 82 -9.95 -9.22 2.22
C LYS A 82 -8.97 -8.13 2.63
N TYR A 83 -7.71 -8.50 2.83
CA TYR A 83 -6.64 -7.56 3.14
C TYR A 83 -5.73 -7.34 1.93
N TYR A 84 -5.04 -6.21 1.96
CA TYR A 84 -4.27 -5.73 0.82
C TYR A 84 -2.96 -5.14 1.31
N ARG A 85 -1.93 -5.24 0.47
CA ARG A 85 -0.63 -4.62 0.68
C ARG A 85 -0.16 -3.87 -0.55
N ILE A 86 0.84 -3.01 -0.37
CA ILE A 86 1.64 -2.51 -1.49
C ILE A 86 2.35 -3.68 -2.16
N THR A 87 2.24 -3.77 -3.48
CA THR A 87 2.93 -4.81 -4.25
C THR A 87 4.44 -4.73 -3.98
N PRO A 88 5.11 -5.84 -3.61
CA PRO A 88 6.54 -5.86 -3.34
C PRO A 88 7.36 -5.21 -4.46
N GLY A 89 8.38 -4.44 -4.08
CA GLY A 89 9.24 -3.71 -5.03
C GLY A 89 8.71 -2.34 -5.46
N ARG A 90 7.43 -1.99 -5.23
CA ARG A 90 6.90 -0.64 -5.54
C ARG A 90 7.47 0.47 -4.65
N LEU A 91 7.83 0.15 -3.41
CA LEU A 91 8.49 1.08 -2.49
C LEU A 91 10.02 1.07 -2.62
N GLY A 92 10.57 0.34 -3.58
CA GLY A 92 12.02 0.23 -3.75
C GLY A 92 12.70 -0.63 -2.68
N GLU A 93 11.95 -1.45 -1.94
CA GLU A 93 12.52 -2.44 -1.02
C GLU A 93 13.50 -3.34 -1.79
N ARG A 94 14.78 -3.22 -1.45
CA ARG A 94 15.78 -4.22 -1.81
C ARG A 94 15.43 -5.47 -1.02
N VAL A 95 14.88 -6.49 -1.68
CA VAL A 95 14.78 -7.84 -1.09
C VAL A 95 16.20 -8.35 -0.86
N VAL A 96 16.76 -8.03 0.30
CA VAL A 96 18.02 -8.59 0.78
C VAL A 96 17.71 -9.93 1.42
N VAL A 97 17.70 -10.98 0.60
CA VAL A 97 17.80 -12.36 1.13
C VAL A 97 19.19 -12.48 1.76
N PRO A 98 19.30 -12.79 3.07
CA PRO A 98 20.61 -13.07 3.65
C PRO A 98 21.21 -14.27 2.93
N LEU A 99 22.36 -14.07 2.28
CA LEU A 99 23.18 -15.17 1.77
C LEU A 99 23.53 -16.08 2.96
N ARG A 100 22.89 -17.25 3.04
CA ARG A 100 23.35 -18.30 3.95
C ARG A 100 24.76 -18.67 3.50
N ARG A 101 25.77 -18.37 4.32
CA ARG A 101 27.09 -18.96 4.14
C ARG A 101 26.94 -20.45 4.37
N ALA A 102 27.20 -21.24 3.35
CA ALA A 102 27.42 -22.67 3.52
C ALA A 102 28.69 -22.83 4.37
N THR A 103 28.52 -23.35 5.58
CA THR A 103 29.61 -23.91 6.40
C THR A 103 29.87 -25.33 5.97
#